data_AF-A0A7C2AFN6-F1
#
_entry.id   AF-A0A7C2AFN6-F1
#
_cell.length_a   1.000
_cell.length_b   1.000
_cell.length_c   1.000
_cell.angle_alpha   90.00
_cell.angle_beta   90.00
_cell.angle_gamma   90.00
#
_symmetry.space_group_name_H-M   'P 1'
#
loop_
_entity.id
_entity.type
_entity.pdbx_description
1 polymer ?
#
loop_
_entity_poly.entity_id
_entity_poly.type
_entity_poly.pdbx_seq_one_letter_code
_entity_poly.pdbx_strand_id
1 'polypeptide(L)'
;MAEDGKSISAAAVAALVVLGLLLLFVFFIGLLFWMFAAAYVAGADKRRVMVARSEDSLYEVVCNDWEARSTFLSVFQKLAETQKAEPHEELAKAVEPTPEQIYGKMLSAYTQLYGTSAAAFLERELKKLEKEGLSREEAIKALGRKLGFYAV
;
A
#
# COMPACT_ATOMS: atom_id res chain seq x y z
N MET A 1 -56.12 -5.65 -51.91
CA MET A 1 -54.67 -5.73 -52.08
C MET A 1 -54.10 -5.12 -50.81
N ALA A 2 -53.59 -5.97 -49.91
CA ALA A 2 -53.21 -5.60 -48.57
C ALA A 2 -51.78 -5.04 -48.57
N GLU A 3 -51.60 -3.82 -48.07
CA GLU A 3 -50.35 -3.36 -47.46
C GLU A 3 -50.66 -2.08 -46.68
N ASP A 4 -51.19 -2.25 -45.47
CA ASP A 4 -51.22 -1.21 -44.46
C ASP A 4 -49.77 -1.05 -43.95
N GLY A 5 -49.01 -0.24 -44.68
CA GLY A 5 -47.63 0.10 -44.35
C GLY A 5 -47.62 0.97 -43.11
N LYS A 6 -47.53 0.33 -41.94
CA LYS A 6 -47.41 0.96 -40.61
C LYS A 6 -46.40 2.11 -40.66
N SER A 7 -46.91 3.35 -40.70
CA SER A 7 -46.10 4.56 -40.77
C SER A 7 -45.33 4.73 -39.45
N ILE A 8 -44.09 4.27 -39.44
CA ILE A 8 -43.22 4.41 -38.28
C ILE A 8 -42.99 5.91 -38.08
N SER A 9 -43.52 6.47 -36.99
CA SER A 9 -43.37 7.89 -36.70
C SER A 9 -41.91 8.19 -36.37
N ALA A 10 -41.34 9.23 -37.00
CA ALA A 10 -39.96 9.65 -36.76
C ALA A 10 -39.71 9.94 -35.26
N ALA A 11 -40.74 10.38 -34.53
CA ALA A 11 -40.71 10.57 -33.08
C ALA A 11 -40.50 9.26 -32.30
N ALA A 12 -41.14 8.15 -32.72
CA ALA A 12 -40.94 6.85 -32.08
C ALA A 12 -39.51 6.32 -32.30
N VAL A 13 -38.94 6.54 -33.49
CA VAL A 13 -37.54 6.18 -33.79
C VAL A 13 -36.59 7.01 -32.93
N ALA A 14 -36.80 8.33 -32.85
CA ALA A 14 -35.98 9.21 -32.01
C ALA A 14 -36.04 8.81 -30.52
N ALA A 15 -37.24 8.49 -30.01
CA ALA A 15 -37.41 8.02 -28.64
C ALA A 15 -36.66 6.70 -28.37
N LEU A 16 -36.70 5.75 -29.32
CA LEU A 16 -35.95 4.49 -29.22
C LEU A 16 -34.43 4.72 -29.22
N VAL A 17 -33.93 5.64 -30.05
CA VAL A 17 -32.48 5.97 -30.07
C VAL A 17 -32.04 6.62 -28.76
N VAL A 18 -32.82 7.57 -28.23
CA VAL A 18 -32.52 8.21 -26.93
C VAL A 18 -32.57 7.19 -25.80
N LEU A 19 -33.57 6.30 -25.80
CA LEU A 19 -33.68 5.22 -24.82
C LEU A 19 -32.49 4.27 -24.89
N GLY A 20 -32.07 3.89 -26.11
CA GLY A 20 -30.89 3.06 -26.34
C GLY A 20 -29.60 3.72 -25.85
N LEU A 21 -29.43 5.03 -26.07
CA LEU A 21 -28.28 5.79 -25.58
C LEU A 21 -28.25 5.86 -24.05
N LEU A 22 -29.42 6.00 -23.42
CA LEU A 22 -29.54 6.03 -21.95
C LEU A 22 -29.22 4.67 -21.34
N LEU A 23 -29.72 3.58 -21.94
CA LEU A 23 -29.38 2.21 -21.53
C LEU A 23 -27.88 1.92 -21.67
N LEU A 24 -27.26 2.39 -22.76
CA LEU A 24 -25.82 2.28 -22.97
C LEU A 24 -25.04 3.00 -21.84
N PHE A 25 -25.48 4.18 -21.43
CA PHE A 25 -24.87 4.92 -20.32
C PHE A 25 -24.95 4.16 -18.99
N VAL A 26 -26.12 3.57 -18.69
CA VAL A 26 -26.31 2.74 -17.48
C VAL A 26 -25.40 1.49 -17.52
N PHE A 27 -25.21 0.88 -18.68
CA PHE A 27 -24.29 -0.25 -18.84
C PHE A 27 -22.83 0.14 -18.50
N PHE A 28 -22.36 1.29 -18.99
CA PHE A 28 -21.01 1.77 -18.67
C PHE A 28 -20.85 2.11 -17.18
N ILE A 29 -21.87 2.66 -16.54
CA ILE A 29 -21.87 2.86 -15.08
C ILE A 29 -21.74 1.52 -14.37
N GLY A 30 -22.53 0.51 -14.76
CA GLY A 30 -22.43 -0.84 -14.19
C GLY A 30 -21.04 -1.45 -14.34
N LEU A 31 -20.43 -1.31 -15.52
CA LEU A 31 -19.06 -1.77 -15.78
C LEU A 31 -18.03 -1.06 -14.88
N LEU A 32 -18.18 0.26 -14.71
CA LEU A 32 -17.31 1.06 -13.84
C LEU A 32 -17.43 0.60 -12.38
N PHE A 33 -18.65 0.42 -11.88
CA PHE A 33 -18.89 -0.08 -10.52
C PHE A 33 -18.34 -1.49 -10.33
N TRP A 34 -18.44 -2.36 -11.34
CA TRP A 34 -17.87 -3.69 -11.30
C TRP A 34 -16.32 -3.65 -11.21
N MET A 35 -15.68 -2.74 -11.94
CA MET A 35 -14.24 -2.50 -11.80
C MET A 35 -13.87 -1.98 -10.41
N PHE A 36 -14.65 -1.05 -9.85
CA PHE A 36 -14.45 -0.58 -8.47
C PHE A 36 -14.61 -1.72 -7.45
N ALA A 37 -15.58 -2.61 -7.64
CA ALA A 37 -15.77 -3.78 -6.78
C ALA A 37 -14.57 -4.75 -6.87
N ALA A 38 -14.09 -5.02 -8.09
CA ALA A 38 -12.89 -5.85 -8.29
C ALA A 38 -11.64 -5.21 -7.66
N ALA A 39 -11.45 -3.89 -7.83
CA ALA A 39 -10.37 -3.15 -7.20
C ALA A 39 -10.47 -3.12 -5.67
N TYR A 40 -11.68 -3.01 -5.13
CA TYR A 40 -11.95 -3.05 -3.70
C TYR A 40 -11.65 -4.44 -3.12
N VAL A 41 -12.07 -5.52 -3.79
CA VAL A 41 -11.75 -6.90 -3.39
C VAL A 41 -10.25 -7.18 -3.48
N ALA A 42 -9.59 -6.75 -4.56
CA ALA A 42 -8.13 -6.86 -4.70
C ALA A 42 -7.38 -6.00 -3.65
N GLY A 43 -7.96 -4.88 -3.23
CA GLY A 43 -7.45 -4.04 -2.14
C GLY A 43 -7.70 -4.64 -0.75
N ALA A 44 -8.80 -5.36 -0.57
CA ALA A 44 -9.22 -5.96 0.69
C ALA A 44 -8.41 -7.20 1.08
N ASP A 45 -7.81 -7.90 0.11
CA ASP A 45 -6.95 -9.09 0.35
C ASP A 45 -5.52 -8.73 0.82
N LYS A 46 -5.30 -7.51 1.34
CA LYS A 46 -3.99 -7.04 1.84
C LYS A 46 -3.71 -7.35 3.31
N ARG A 47 -4.65 -7.93 4.06
CA ARG A 47 -4.46 -8.27 5.49
C ARG A 47 -4.02 -9.72 5.70
N ARG A 48 -3.02 -10.17 4.95
CA ARG A 48 -2.37 -11.47 5.21
C ARG A 48 -1.28 -11.26 6.25
N VAL A 49 -1.51 -11.81 7.45
CA VAL A 49 -0.48 -11.95 8.48
C VAL A 49 0.09 -13.35 8.33
N MET A 50 1.35 -13.44 7.91
CA MET A 50 2.04 -14.71 7.74
C MET A 50 3.04 -14.85 8.88
N VAL A 51 2.79 -15.84 9.75
CA VAL A 51 3.70 -16.17 10.87
C VAL A 51 4.52 -17.38 10.40
N ALA A 52 5.76 -17.13 10.01
CA ALA A 52 6.69 -18.20 9.65
C ALA A 52 7.60 -18.47 10.85
N ARG A 53 7.69 -19.75 11.26
CA ARG A 53 8.62 -20.18 12.30
C ARG A 53 10.00 -20.32 11.65
N SER A 54 10.92 -19.41 11.98
CA SER A 54 12.33 -19.55 11.63
C SER A 54 13.05 -20.36 12.72
N GLU A 55 14.09 -21.10 12.36
CA GLU A 55 14.89 -21.88 13.31
C GLU A 55 15.50 -20.95 14.37
N ASP A 56 15.59 -21.46 15.61
CA ASP A 56 16.07 -20.78 16.82
C ASP A 56 15.18 -19.69 17.44
N SER A 57 14.00 -20.12 17.90
CA SER A 57 13.14 -19.39 18.87
C SER A 57 12.65 -18.00 18.46
N LEU A 58 12.89 -17.60 17.22
CA LEU A 58 12.45 -16.33 16.64
C LEU A 58 11.27 -16.55 15.68
N TYR A 59 10.18 -15.83 15.93
CA TYR A 59 9.01 -15.80 15.04
C TYR A 59 9.16 -14.62 14.09
N GLU A 60 9.29 -14.90 12.79
CA GLU A 60 9.27 -13.86 11.77
C GLU A 60 7.82 -13.61 11.35
N VAL A 61 7.34 -12.39 11.59
CA VAL A 61 5.97 -11.98 11.27
C VAL A 61 6.02 -10.89 10.22
N VAL A 62 5.59 -11.24 9.01
CA VAL A 62 5.50 -10.31 7.89
C VAL A 62 4.08 -9.78 7.83
N CYS A 63 3.92 -8.49 8.19
CA CYS A 63 2.66 -7.75 8.09
C CYS A 63 2.74 -6.76 6.93
N ASN A 64 1.79 -6.83 5.99
CA ASN A 64 1.70 -5.91 4.85
C ASN A 64 0.98 -4.58 5.19
N ASP A 65 0.37 -4.48 6.37
CA ASP A 65 -0.46 -3.35 6.79
C ASP A 65 0.05 -2.80 8.15
N TRP A 66 0.18 -1.46 8.23
CA TRP A 66 0.62 -0.75 9.43
C TRP A 66 -0.34 -0.95 10.60
N GLU A 67 -1.66 -1.01 10.35
CA GLU A 67 -2.66 -1.31 11.37
C GLU A 67 -2.55 -2.74 11.89
N ALA A 68 -2.20 -3.70 11.02
CA ALA A 68 -1.98 -5.08 11.42
C ALA A 68 -0.73 -5.22 12.29
N ARG A 69 0.33 -4.46 11.97
CA ARG A 69 1.56 -4.41 12.77
C ARG A 69 1.31 -3.85 14.17
N SER A 70 0.62 -2.72 14.30
CA SER A 70 0.37 -2.12 15.62
C SER A 70 -0.50 -3.01 16.50
N THR A 71 -1.53 -3.62 15.91
CA THR A 71 -2.40 -4.58 16.60
C THR A 71 -1.61 -5.80 17.06
N PHE A 72 -0.79 -6.38 16.18
CA PHE A 72 0.08 -7.52 16.51
C PHE A 72 1.04 -7.19 17.65
N LEU A 73 1.74 -6.04 17.57
CA LEU A 73 2.66 -5.59 18.62
C LEU A 73 1.94 -5.40 19.97
N SER A 74 0.72 -4.84 19.97
CA SER A 74 -0.03 -4.65 21.22
C SER A 74 -0.40 -5.97 21.91
N VAL A 75 -0.73 -7.01 21.12
CA VAL A 75 -1.02 -8.34 21.64
C VAL A 75 0.26 -9.00 22.14
N PHE A 76 1.35 -8.89 21.37
CA PHE A 76 2.64 -9.48 21.75
C PHE A 76 3.23 -8.84 23.01
N GLN A 77 3.08 -7.51 23.16
CA GLN A 77 3.53 -6.77 24.33
C GLN A 77 2.73 -7.17 25.58
N LYS A 78 1.40 -7.31 25.47
CA LYS A 78 0.57 -7.85 26.56
C LYS A 78 0.94 -9.27 26.94
N LEU A 79 1.25 -10.13 25.96
CA LEU A 79 1.68 -11.50 26.20
C LEU A 79 3.07 -11.54 26.88
N ALA A 80 4.00 -10.69 26.48
CA ALA A 80 5.32 -10.55 27.08
C ALA A 80 5.23 -10.07 28.55
N GLU A 81 4.39 -9.07 28.82
CA GLU A 81 4.11 -8.58 30.18
C GLU A 81 3.48 -9.67 31.07
N THR A 82 2.59 -10.50 30.50
CA THR A 82 1.91 -11.58 31.23
C THR A 82 2.85 -12.74 31.57
N GLN A 83 3.83 -13.04 30.71
CA GLN A 83 4.77 -14.14 30.93
C GLN A 83 6.01 -13.78 31.76
N LYS A 84 6.19 -12.51 32.17
CA LYS A 84 7.47 -12.02 32.74
C LYS A 84 8.66 -12.46 31.90
N ALA A 85 8.50 -12.50 30.58
CA ALA A 85 9.63 -12.70 29.71
C ALA A 85 10.50 -11.45 29.87
N GLU A 86 11.68 -11.60 30.48
CA GLU A 86 12.64 -10.50 30.47
C GLU A 86 12.83 -10.10 29.01
N PRO A 87 12.64 -8.80 28.68
CA PRO A 87 13.05 -8.35 27.38
C PRO A 87 14.55 -8.61 27.34
N HIS A 88 14.99 -9.50 26.45
CA HIS A 88 16.41 -9.63 26.15
C HIS A 88 16.79 -8.38 25.34
N GLU A 89 16.79 -7.22 26.01
CA GLU A 89 17.52 -6.04 25.59
C GLU A 89 19.00 -6.39 25.74
N GLU A 90 19.54 -7.10 24.74
CA GLU A 90 20.77 -6.56 24.19
C GLU A 90 20.37 -5.32 23.40
N LEU A 91 20.14 -4.23 24.16
CA LEU A 91 20.46 -2.88 23.74
C LEU A 91 21.94 -2.90 23.38
N ALA A 92 22.24 -3.41 22.19
CA ALA A 92 23.42 -3.04 21.45
C ALA A 92 23.43 -1.52 21.52
N LYS A 93 24.38 -0.99 22.30
CA LYS A 93 24.57 0.43 22.57
C LYS A 93 24.07 1.25 21.40
N ALA A 94 23.24 2.24 21.68
CA ALA A 94 22.84 3.29 20.75
C ALA A 94 24.08 3.94 20.11
N VAL A 95 24.64 3.27 19.12
CA VAL A 95 25.46 3.84 18.08
C VAL A 95 24.40 4.36 17.14
N GLU A 96 24.27 5.69 17.05
CA GLU A 96 23.42 6.27 16.02
C GLU A 96 23.69 5.54 14.71
N PRO A 97 22.68 4.88 14.10
CA PRO A 97 22.92 4.11 12.90
C PRO A 97 23.51 5.07 11.86
N THR A 98 24.63 4.67 11.26
CA THR A 98 25.29 5.54 10.29
C THR A 98 24.33 5.80 9.13
N PRO A 99 24.44 6.96 8.43
CA PRO A 99 23.57 7.28 7.31
C PRO A 99 23.46 6.13 6.29
N GLU A 100 24.54 5.39 6.06
CA GLU A 100 24.59 4.25 5.14
C GLU A 100 23.74 3.07 5.63
N GLN A 101 23.69 2.82 6.94
CA GLN A 101 22.86 1.77 7.52
C GLN A 101 21.38 2.11 7.43
N ILE A 102 21.03 3.39 7.65
CA ILE A 102 19.67 3.90 7.47
C ILE A 102 19.26 3.74 6.00
N TYR A 103 20.13 4.18 5.07
CA TYR A 103 19.89 4.03 3.64
C TYR A 103 19.72 2.57 3.22
N GLY A 104 20.56 1.66 3.72
CA GLY A 104 20.48 0.24 3.43
C GLY A 104 19.16 -0.39 3.89
N LYS A 105 18.70 -0.05 5.10
CA LYS A 105 17.39 -0.50 5.62
C LYS A 105 16.22 0.07 4.82
N MET A 106 16.30 1.34 4.42
CA MET A 106 15.29 1.95 3.55
C MET A 106 15.26 1.28 2.19
N LEU A 107 16.42 1.05 1.59
CA LEU A 107 16.54 0.42 0.28
C LEU A 107 16.02 -1.02 0.29
N SER A 108 16.31 -1.80 1.33
CA SER A 108 15.80 -3.17 1.43
C SER A 108 14.28 -3.19 1.57
N ALA A 109 13.71 -2.35 2.43
CA ALA A 109 12.26 -2.22 2.61
C ALA A 109 11.57 -1.74 1.33
N TYR A 110 12.13 -0.73 0.64
CA TYR A 110 11.58 -0.25 -0.63
C TYR A 110 11.74 -1.30 -1.73
N THR A 111 12.82 -2.08 -1.76
CA THR A 111 13.01 -3.17 -2.74
C THR A 111 11.96 -4.25 -2.58
N GLN A 112 11.59 -4.59 -1.34
CA GLN A 112 10.49 -5.52 -1.08
C GLN A 112 9.14 -4.98 -1.57
N LEU A 113 8.92 -3.66 -1.49
CA LEU A 113 7.64 -3.03 -1.85
C LEU A 113 7.51 -2.69 -3.35
N TYR A 114 8.58 -2.22 -3.96
CA TYR A 114 8.59 -1.61 -5.30
C TYR A 114 9.51 -2.33 -6.29
N GLY A 115 10.12 -3.45 -5.86
CA GLY A 115 11.01 -4.26 -6.68
C GLY A 115 12.26 -3.51 -7.12
N THR A 116 12.73 -3.77 -8.34
CA THR A 116 13.95 -3.19 -8.92
C THR A 116 13.92 -1.66 -9.06
N SER A 117 12.74 -1.03 -9.00
CA SER A 117 12.58 0.42 -9.11
C SER A 117 12.83 1.19 -7.81
N ALA A 118 12.97 0.47 -6.69
CA ALA A 118 13.10 1.01 -5.34
C ALA A 118 14.27 1.99 -5.18
N ALA A 119 15.45 1.61 -5.68
CA ALA A 119 16.64 2.45 -5.62
C ALA A 119 16.42 3.80 -6.30
N ALA A 120 15.82 3.79 -7.49
CA ALA A 120 15.56 5.01 -8.25
C ALA A 120 14.52 5.91 -7.58
N PHE A 121 13.55 5.33 -6.86
CA PHE A 121 12.55 6.10 -6.12
C PHE A 121 13.15 6.76 -4.87
N LEU A 122 13.92 6.00 -4.09
CA LEU A 122 14.62 6.47 -2.90
C LEU A 122 15.59 7.62 -3.26
N GLU A 123 16.32 7.48 -4.35
CA GLU A 123 17.28 8.49 -4.80
C GLU A 123 16.62 9.78 -5.30
N ARG A 124 15.39 9.70 -5.82
CA ARG A 124 14.61 10.90 -6.18
C ARG A 124 14.16 11.67 -4.96
N GLU A 125 13.70 10.98 -3.92
CA GLU A 125 13.30 11.62 -2.66
C GLU A 125 14.50 12.27 -1.95
N LEU A 126 15.65 11.60 -1.93
CA LEU A 126 16.88 12.19 -1.40
C LEU A 126 17.32 13.42 -2.20
N LYS A 127 17.30 13.37 -3.53
CA LYS A 127 17.62 14.54 -4.37
C LYS A 127 16.66 15.72 -4.17
N LYS A 128 15.40 15.49 -3.76
CA LYS A 128 14.49 16.59 -3.41
C LYS A 128 14.94 17.28 -2.12
N LEU A 129 15.28 16.50 -1.10
CA LEU A 129 15.80 17.02 0.17
C LEU A 129 17.14 17.72 0.00
N GLU A 130 18.02 17.22 -0.86
CA GLU A 130 19.28 17.90 -1.21
C GLU A 130 19.02 19.27 -1.88
N LYS A 131 17.99 19.37 -2.74
CA LYS A 131 17.58 20.64 -3.36
C LYS A 131 16.96 21.63 -2.37
N GLU A 132 16.39 21.14 -1.27
CA GLU A 132 15.89 21.97 -0.17
C GLU A 132 17.04 22.48 0.73
N GLY A 133 18.28 22.11 0.44
CA GLY A 133 19.49 22.62 1.09
C GLY A 133 20.08 21.69 2.15
N LEU A 134 19.56 20.47 2.30
CA LEU A 134 20.13 19.49 3.22
C LEU A 134 21.37 18.82 2.60
N SER A 135 22.38 18.53 3.42
CA SER A 135 23.46 17.62 3.00
C SER A 135 22.91 16.21 2.79
N ARG A 136 23.58 15.39 1.98
CA ARG A 136 23.13 14.03 1.66
C ARG A 136 22.91 13.17 2.91
N GLU A 137 23.77 13.28 3.91
CA GLU A 137 23.66 12.56 5.17
C GLU A 137 22.47 13.02 6.00
N GLU A 138 22.24 14.33 6.06
CA GLU A 138 21.08 14.91 6.73
C GLU A 138 19.78 14.57 6.01
N ALA A 139 19.79 14.49 4.67
CA ALA A 139 18.65 14.07 3.88
C ALA A 139 18.28 12.60 4.16
N ILE A 140 19.26 11.71 4.25
CA ILE A 140 19.05 10.29 4.61
C ILE A 140 18.50 10.17 6.03
N LYS A 141 19.08 10.93 6.97
CA LYS A 141 18.57 11.03 8.34
C LYS A 141 17.13 11.57 8.36
N ALA A 142 16.86 12.74 7.78
CA ALA A 142 15.54 13.33 7.74
C ALA A 142 14.47 12.40 7.12
N LEU A 143 14.82 11.73 6.02
CA LEU A 143 13.93 10.79 5.34
C LEU A 143 13.71 9.51 6.17
N GLY A 144 14.78 8.96 6.76
CA GLY A 144 14.70 7.81 7.66
C GLY A 144 13.85 8.08 8.91
N ARG A 145 13.93 9.29 9.47
CA ARG A 145 13.08 9.74 10.59
C ARG A 145 11.62 9.86 10.16
N LYS A 146 11.36 10.50 9.02
CA LYS A 146 10.01 10.67 8.47
C LYS A 146 9.31 9.34 8.22
N LEU A 147 10.08 8.32 7.83
CA LEU A 147 9.59 6.98 7.52
C LEU A 147 9.70 5.99 8.71
N GLY A 148 10.21 6.42 9.87
CA GLY A 148 10.31 5.59 11.07
C GLY A 148 11.37 4.48 11.03
N PHE A 149 12.38 4.59 10.16
CA PHE A 149 13.50 3.64 10.09
C PHE A 149 14.52 3.83 11.21
N TYR A 150 14.48 4.98 11.90
CA TYR A 150 15.18 5.21 13.15
C TYR A 150 14.47 6.33 13.95
N ALA A 151 14.51 6.24 15.28
CA ALA A 151 14.02 7.25 16.20
C ALA A 151 15.14 7.58 17.20
N VAL A 152 15.16 8.84 17.67
CA VAL A 152 15.97 9.26 18.83
C VAL A 152 15.20 8.93 20.08
#